data_AF-A0A356QLE7-F1
#
_entry.id   AF-A0A356QLE7-F1
#
_cell.length_a   1.000
_cell.length_b   1.000
_cell.length_c   1.000
_cell.angle_alpha   90.00
_cell.angle_beta   90.00
_cell.angle_gamma   90.00
#
_symmetry.space_group_name_H-M   'P 1'
#
loop_
_entity.id
_entity.type
_entity.pdbx_description
1 polymer ?
#
loop_
_entity_poly.entity_id
_entity_poly.type
_entity_poly.pdbx_seq_one_letter_code
_entity_poly.pdbx_strand_id
1 'polypeptide(L)'
;MSLNESTTSSSDYDFRFGGIRRLYGQRAAQAFRRAHVVVVGVGGVGSWAVEALARSGIGKLTLIDLDDVCVSNVNRQLHALDGTIGQPKVDVLAERCRLIAPEIEIIADTAFVTPTNLAERIPEDADHVVDAIDSVIAKAA
;
A
#
# COMPACT_ATOMS: atom_id res chain seq x y z
N MET A 1 7.96 -48.24 -4.20
CA MET A 1 7.05 -47.35 -3.44
C MET A 1 7.91 -46.19 -2.95
N SER A 2 8.13 -45.21 -3.84
CA SER A 2 8.98 -44.05 -3.51
C SER A 2 8.08 -43.02 -2.84
N LEU A 3 8.39 -42.72 -1.58
CA LEU A 3 7.71 -41.67 -0.82
C LEU A 3 8.07 -40.32 -1.45
N ASN A 4 7.06 -39.58 -1.90
CA ASN A 4 7.16 -38.19 -2.32
C ASN A 4 7.62 -37.35 -1.12
N GLU A 5 8.90 -37.00 -1.06
CA GLU A 5 9.36 -35.83 -0.31
C GLU A 5 9.15 -34.60 -1.18
N SER A 6 7.92 -34.05 -1.19
CA SER A 6 7.73 -32.64 -1.53
C SER A 6 7.64 -31.84 -0.23
N THR A 7 8.76 -31.72 0.47
CA THR A 7 8.94 -30.64 1.43
C THR A 7 9.03 -29.35 0.62
N THR A 8 7.88 -28.75 0.33
CA THR A 8 7.83 -27.38 -0.19
C THR A 8 8.54 -26.50 0.81
N SER A 9 9.75 -26.07 0.47
CA SER A 9 10.41 -24.92 1.08
C SER A 9 9.39 -23.79 1.13
N SER A 10 8.93 -23.44 2.33
CA SER A 10 8.00 -22.34 2.53
C SER A 10 8.69 -21.06 2.04
N SER A 11 8.06 -20.35 1.10
CA SER A 11 8.64 -19.11 0.56
C SER A 11 8.76 -18.04 1.66
N ASP A 12 9.62 -17.04 1.47
CA ASP A 12 9.69 -15.86 2.37
C ASP A 12 8.30 -15.22 2.54
N TYR A 13 7.55 -15.12 1.44
CA TYR A 13 6.16 -14.68 1.43
C TYR A 13 5.27 -15.49 2.38
N ASP A 14 5.36 -16.83 2.34
CA ASP A 14 4.54 -17.71 3.19
C ASP A 14 4.87 -17.54 4.68
N PHE A 15 6.12 -17.22 5.02
CA PHE A 15 6.50 -16.90 6.39
C PHE A 15 5.96 -15.54 6.83
N ARG A 16 6.08 -14.49 6.00
CA ARG A 16 5.57 -13.14 6.31
C ARG A 16 4.06 -13.12 6.51
N PHE A 17 3.30 -13.81 5.64
CA PHE A 17 1.84 -13.71 5.59
C PHE A 17 1.09 -14.98 6.05
N GLY A 18 1.80 -15.94 6.64
CA GLY A 18 1.17 -17.14 7.19
C GLY A 18 0.08 -16.84 8.23
N GLY A 19 0.22 -15.74 8.98
CA GLY A 19 -0.81 -15.25 9.91
C GLY A 19 -2.11 -14.82 9.22
N ILE A 20 -1.99 -14.07 8.12
CA ILE A 20 -3.13 -13.64 7.29
C ILE A 20 -3.88 -14.85 6.74
N ARG A 21 -3.14 -15.84 6.22
CA ARG A 21 -3.73 -17.09 5.72
C ARG A 21 -4.48 -17.87 6.80
N ARG A 22 -3.97 -17.94 8.03
CA ARG A 22 -4.66 -18.61 9.14
C ARG A 22 -5.90 -17.86 9.61
N LEU A 23 -5.89 -16.52 9.54
CA LEU A 23 -6.99 -15.68 9.99
C LEU A 23 -8.14 -15.60 8.96
N TYR A 24 -7.81 -15.34 7.69
CA TYR A 24 -8.80 -15.12 6.64
C TYR A 24 -9.02 -16.32 5.71
N GLY A 25 -8.20 -17.37 5.84
CA GLY A 25 -8.23 -18.57 5.00
C GLY A 25 -7.45 -18.44 3.70
N GLN A 26 -7.16 -19.59 3.07
CA GLN A 26 -6.36 -19.68 1.85
C GLN A 26 -6.92 -18.85 0.70
N ARG A 27 -8.24 -18.88 0.51
CA ARG A 27 -8.92 -18.19 -0.59
C ARG A 27 -8.76 -16.66 -0.49
N ALA A 28 -8.94 -16.10 0.71
CA ALA A 28 -8.80 -14.67 0.94
C ALA A 28 -7.33 -14.22 0.81
N ALA A 29 -6.39 -14.96 1.40
CA ALA A 29 -4.97 -14.65 1.28
C ALA A 29 -4.48 -14.65 -0.19
N GLN A 30 -4.98 -15.58 -1.01
CA GLN A 30 -4.72 -15.59 -2.44
C GLN A 30 -5.39 -14.43 -3.19
N ALA A 31 -6.57 -14.00 -2.76
CA ALA A 31 -7.22 -12.82 -3.31
C ALA A 31 -6.42 -11.55 -2.99
N PHE A 32 -5.98 -11.37 -1.74
CA PHE A 32 -5.15 -10.23 -1.33
C PHE A 32 -3.86 -10.17 -2.14
N ARG A 33 -3.16 -11.30 -2.31
CA ARG A 33 -1.91 -11.36 -3.10
C ARG A 33 -2.09 -10.92 -4.55
N ARG A 34 -3.29 -11.05 -5.12
CA ARG A 34 -3.57 -10.61 -6.50
C ARG A 34 -4.21 -9.23 -6.58
N ALA A 35 -4.65 -8.69 -5.45
CA ALA A 35 -5.41 -7.46 -5.43
C ALA A 35 -4.51 -6.25 -5.72
N HIS A 36 -5.06 -5.32 -6.47
CA HIS A 36 -4.54 -3.98 -6.67
C HIS A 36 -5.40 -2.97 -5.92
N VAL A 37 -4.82 -2.30 -4.93
CA VAL A 37 -5.50 -1.25 -4.17
C VAL A 37 -4.85 0.11 -4.41
N VAL A 38 -5.65 1.09 -4.80
CA VAL A 38 -5.22 2.49 -4.95
C VAL A 38 -5.51 3.23 -3.65
N VAL A 39 -4.54 3.98 -3.13
CA VAL A 39 -4.73 4.87 -1.98
C VAL A 39 -4.49 6.31 -2.42
N VAL A 40 -5.54 7.14 -2.32
CA VAL A 40 -5.50 8.55 -2.71
C VAL A 40 -5.44 9.41 -1.47
N GLY A 41 -4.36 10.19 -1.34
CA GLY A 41 -3.97 10.88 -0.12
C GLY A 41 -3.30 9.91 0.87
N VAL A 42 -2.01 10.11 1.16
CA VAL A 42 -1.23 9.25 2.05
C VAL A 42 -0.83 9.92 3.35
N GLY A 43 -1.62 10.92 3.79
CA GLY A 43 -1.45 11.63 5.05
C GLY A 43 -1.90 10.84 6.30
N GLY A 44 -2.57 11.52 7.24
CA GLY A 44 -2.85 10.98 8.58
C GLY A 44 -3.77 9.76 8.65
N VAL A 45 -4.49 9.43 7.57
CA VAL A 45 -5.28 8.20 7.44
C VAL A 45 -4.63 7.27 6.43
N GLY A 46 -4.35 7.78 5.23
CA GLY A 46 -3.80 6.98 4.13
C GLY A 46 -2.48 6.30 4.47
N SER A 47 -1.57 6.94 5.22
CA SER A 47 -0.30 6.32 5.58
C SER A 47 -0.48 5.01 6.36
N TRP A 48 -1.49 4.96 7.23
CA TRP A 48 -1.80 3.77 8.03
C TRP A 48 -2.57 2.73 7.23
N ALA A 49 -3.44 3.16 6.31
CA ALA A 49 -4.11 2.27 5.37
C ALA A 49 -3.07 1.54 4.49
N VAL A 50 -2.11 2.27 3.91
CA VAL A 50 -1.00 1.71 3.11
C VAL A 50 -0.23 0.66 3.91
N GLU A 51 0.17 0.98 5.14
CA GLU A 51 0.87 0.05 6.04
C GLU A 51 0.05 -1.22 6.31
N ALA A 52 -1.24 -1.07 6.63
CA ALA A 52 -2.12 -2.19 6.91
C ALA A 52 -2.32 -3.09 5.69
N LEU A 53 -2.45 -2.51 4.50
CA LEU A 53 -2.57 -3.23 3.23
C LEU A 53 -1.29 -4.03 2.93
N ALA A 54 -0.12 -3.39 3.04
CA ALA A 54 1.17 -4.06 2.84
C ALA A 54 1.37 -5.23 3.84
N ARG A 55 1.03 -5.01 5.12
CA ARG A 55 1.10 -6.06 6.16
C ARG A 55 0.04 -7.15 6.01
N SER A 56 -0.99 -6.92 5.22
CA SER A 56 -2.03 -7.90 4.91
C SER A 56 -1.71 -8.75 3.67
N GLY A 57 -0.59 -8.49 3.00
CA GLY A 57 -0.18 -9.24 1.81
C GLY A 57 -0.94 -8.82 0.56
N ILE A 58 -1.37 -7.56 0.47
CA ILE A 58 -1.85 -7.00 -0.79
C ILE A 58 -0.71 -7.01 -1.82
N GLY A 59 -0.98 -7.48 -3.03
CA GLY A 59 0.04 -7.69 -4.06
C GLY A 59 0.52 -6.43 -4.76
N LYS A 60 -0.39 -5.48 -4.99
CA LYS A 60 -0.09 -4.24 -5.71
C LYS A 60 -0.75 -3.05 -5.04
N LEU A 61 0.01 -1.96 -4.87
CA LEU A 61 -0.50 -0.67 -4.39
C LEU A 61 -0.14 0.45 -5.35
N THR A 62 -1.10 1.33 -5.60
CA THR A 62 -0.83 2.64 -6.22
C THR A 62 -1.06 3.72 -5.16
N LEU A 63 -0.05 4.56 -4.93
CA LEU A 63 -0.07 5.63 -3.94
C LEU A 63 -0.09 6.97 -4.66
N ILE A 64 -1.11 7.79 -4.40
CA ILE A 64 -1.29 9.09 -5.07
C ILE A 64 -1.31 10.20 -4.02
N ASP A 65 -0.30 11.06 -4.03
CA ASP A 65 -0.19 12.26 -3.19
C ASP A 65 0.87 13.20 -3.78
N LEU A 66 0.72 14.52 -3.61
CA LEU A 66 1.70 15.50 -4.10
C LEU A 66 2.69 15.92 -3.02
N ASP A 67 2.31 15.79 -1.76
CA ASP A 67 3.01 16.46 -0.67
C ASP A 67 4.34 15.76 -0.32
N ASP A 68 5.25 16.57 0.22
CA ASP A 68 6.42 16.10 0.94
C ASP A 68 6.11 15.88 2.43
N VAL A 69 6.95 15.07 3.08
CA VAL A 69 6.91 14.87 4.53
C VAL A 69 7.29 16.17 5.24
N CYS A 70 6.39 16.67 6.09
CA CYS A 70 6.63 17.85 6.93
C CYS A 70 6.84 17.47 8.41
N VAL A 71 7.66 18.22 9.14
CA VAL A 71 7.84 17.99 10.60
C VAL A 71 6.52 18.08 11.38
N SER A 72 5.57 18.89 10.91
CA SER A 72 4.23 19.02 11.51
C SER A 72 3.35 17.77 11.34
N ASN A 73 3.79 16.79 10.55
CA ASN A 73 3.08 15.54 10.31
C ASN A 73 3.38 14.46 11.35
N VAL A 74 4.44 14.62 12.15
CA VAL A 74 4.95 13.63 13.14
C VAL A 74 3.86 13.13 14.10
N ASN A 75 2.88 13.98 14.45
CA ASN A 75 1.83 13.61 15.39
C ASN A 75 0.81 12.59 14.85
N ARG A 76 0.79 12.33 13.53
CA ARG A 76 -0.31 11.56 12.91
C ARG A 76 0.02 10.80 11.63
N GLN A 77 1.17 11.02 11.01
CA GLN A 77 1.53 10.37 9.73
C GLN A 77 2.67 9.39 9.95
N LEU A 78 2.48 8.14 9.53
CA LEU A 78 3.39 7.04 9.81
C LEU A 78 4.81 7.28 9.28
N HIS A 79 4.93 7.91 8.11
CA HIS A 79 6.21 8.15 7.43
C HIS A 79 6.96 9.37 7.96
N ALA A 80 6.39 10.16 8.87
CA ALA A 80 6.99 11.39 9.36
C ALA A 80 7.99 11.13 10.50
N LEU A 81 9.23 10.81 10.11
CA LEU A 81 10.35 10.52 11.02
C LEU A 81 11.56 11.42 10.70
N ASP A 82 12.44 11.61 11.68
CA ASP A 82 13.75 12.22 11.42
C ASP A 82 14.47 11.45 10.30
N GLY A 83 15.03 12.19 9.34
CA GLY A 83 15.66 11.64 8.13
C GLY A 83 14.73 11.50 6.92
N THR A 84 13.41 11.59 7.09
CA THR A 84 12.43 11.55 5.97
C THR A 84 11.86 12.91 5.60
N ILE A 85 12.05 13.92 6.45
CA ILE A 85 11.50 15.27 6.25
C ILE A 85 11.98 15.87 4.93
N GLY A 86 11.06 16.41 4.14
CA GLY A 86 11.32 17.01 2.83
C GLY A 86 11.37 16.01 1.67
N GLN A 87 11.15 14.72 1.91
CA GLN A 87 11.01 13.72 0.84
C GLN A 87 9.54 13.57 0.43
N PRO A 88 9.24 13.16 -0.82
CA PRO A 88 7.87 12.88 -1.25
C PRO A 88 7.24 11.78 -0.39
N LYS A 89 6.01 12.02 0.13
CA LYS A 89 5.35 11.05 1.02
C LYS A 89 5.16 9.68 0.37
N VAL A 90 4.79 9.66 -0.91
CA VAL A 90 4.57 8.42 -1.67
C VAL A 90 5.84 7.59 -1.80
N ASP A 91 7.00 8.22 -1.99
CA ASP A 91 8.28 7.53 -2.13
C ASP A 91 8.74 6.90 -0.81
N VAL A 92 8.61 7.64 0.30
CA VAL A 92 8.95 7.14 1.64
C VAL A 92 8.08 5.93 2.01
N LEU A 93 6.77 6.00 1.72
CA LEU A 93 5.87 4.88 1.96
C LEU A 93 6.10 3.71 1.01
N ALA A 94 6.42 3.97 -0.26
CA ALA A 94 6.74 2.92 -1.21
C ALA A 94 7.96 2.11 -0.76
N GLU A 95 9.02 2.78 -0.35
CA GLU A 95 10.22 2.11 0.17
C GLU A 95 9.90 1.31 1.43
N ARG A 96 9.15 1.90 2.35
CA ARG A 96 8.69 1.21 3.55
C ARG A 96 7.89 -0.05 3.24
N CYS A 97 7.00 -0.02 2.24
CA CYS A 97 6.22 -1.19 1.82
C CYS A 97 7.12 -2.30 1.27
N ARG A 98 8.14 -1.96 0.47
CA ARG A 98 9.11 -2.94 -0.04
C ARG A 98 9.93 -3.61 1.07
N LEU A 99 10.25 -2.89 2.15
CA LEU A 99 10.88 -3.48 3.34
C LEU A 99 9.95 -4.48 4.06
N ILE A 100 8.63 -4.23 4.04
CA ILE A 100 7.61 -5.12 4.63
C ILE A 100 7.36 -6.34 3.75
N ALA A 101 7.31 -6.17 2.44
CA ALA A 101 6.93 -7.19 1.47
C ALA A 101 7.74 -7.01 0.18
N PRO A 102 8.91 -7.64 0.02
CA PRO A 102 9.79 -7.37 -1.13
C PRO A 102 9.17 -7.65 -2.51
N GLU A 103 8.17 -8.52 -2.57
CA GLU A 103 7.43 -8.87 -3.78
C GLU A 103 6.26 -7.93 -4.10
N ILE A 104 5.95 -6.95 -3.23
CA ILE A 104 4.84 -6.01 -3.46
C ILE A 104 5.17 -5.07 -4.62
N GLU A 105 4.25 -4.96 -5.58
CA GLU A 105 4.34 -3.95 -6.63
C GLU A 105 3.83 -2.62 -6.09
N ILE A 106 4.66 -1.58 -6.13
CA ILE A 106 4.26 -0.23 -5.71
C ILE A 106 4.44 0.76 -6.86
N ILE A 107 3.36 1.45 -7.19
CA ILE A 107 3.36 2.63 -8.07
C ILE A 107 3.26 3.86 -7.16
N ALA A 108 4.32 4.66 -7.10
CA ALA A 108 4.32 5.95 -6.42
C ALA A 108 4.03 7.05 -7.45
N ASP A 109 2.85 7.64 -7.38
CA ASP A 109 2.41 8.73 -8.26
C ASP A 109 2.42 10.05 -7.50
N THR A 110 3.51 10.79 -7.64
CA THR A 110 3.65 12.13 -7.07
C THR A 110 2.83 13.13 -7.87
N ALA A 111 1.56 13.29 -7.51
CA ALA A 111 0.59 14.02 -8.32
C ALA A 111 -0.42 14.83 -7.51
N PHE A 112 -0.74 16.02 -8.05
CA PHE A 112 -1.88 16.79 -7.58
C PHE A 112 -3.18 16.17 -8.09
N VAL A 113 -4.04 15.74 -7.17
CA VAL A 113 -5.37 15.26 -7.51
C VAL A 113 -6.31 16.45 -7.66
N THR A 114 -6.90 16.58 -8.84
CA THR A 114 -7.97 17.53 -9.14
C THR A 114 -9.23 16.78 -9.52
N PRO A 115 -10.40 17.45 -9.46
CA PRO A 115 -11.63 16.86 -9.96
C PRO A 115 -11.59 16.44 -11.43
N THR A 116 -10.67 17.00 -12.21
CA THR A 116 -10.56 16.73 -13.64
C THR A 116 -9.57 15.63 -13.99
N ASN A 117 -8.69 15.22 -13.06
CA ASN A 117 -7.64 14.24 -13.36
C ASN A 117 -7.71 12.97 -12.51
N LEU A 118 -8.53 12.94 -11.45
CA LEU A 118 -8.59 11.80 -10.53
C LEU A 118 -8.97 10.51 -11.25
N ALA A 119 -10.02 10.54 -12.07
CA ALA A 119 -10.51 9.37 -12.79
C ALA A 119 -9.45 8.78 -13.74
N GLU A 120 -8.65 9.63 -14.39
CA GLU A 120 -7.59 9.20 -15.30
C GLU A 120 -6.38 8.60 -14.58
N ARG A 121 -6.20 8.95 -13.30
CA ARG A 121 -5.10 8.47 -12.46
C ARG A 121 -5.41 7.18 -11.73
N ILE A 122 -6.68 6.81 -11.59
CA ILE A 122 -7.08 5.52 -11.04
C ILE A 122 -6.91 4.48 -12.15
N PRO A 123 -5.99 3.50 -12.00
CA PRO A 123 -5.78 2.50 -13.03
C PRO A 123 -7.02 1.63 -13.25
N GLU A 124 -7.28 1.25 -14.50
CA GLU A 124 -8.42 0.39 -14.85
C GLU A 124 -8.36 -1.00 -14.17
N ASP A 125 -7.15 -1.46 -13.79
CA ASP A 125 -6.91 -2.71 -13.07
C ASP A 125 -7.04 -2.58 -11.55
N ALA A 126 -7.53 -1.45 -11.02
CA ALA A 126 -7.77 -1.28 -9.59
C ALA A 126 -8.98 -2.10 -9.13
N ASP A 127 -8.78 -3.00 -8.16
CA ASP A 127 -9.87 -3.72 -7.52
C ASP A 127 -10.61 -2.85 -6.50
N HIS A 128 -9.86 -1.98 -5.81
CA HIS A 128 -10.38 -1.09 -4.77
C HIS A 128 -9.66 0.26 -4.75
N VAL A 129 -10.39 1.29 -4.30
CA VAL A 129 -9.85 2.62 -4.04
C VAL A 129 -10.12 2.97 -2.58
N VAL A 130 -9.08 3.43 -1.89
CA VAL A 130 -9.15 4.03 -0.55
C VAL A 130 -8.97 5.53 -0.70
N ASP A 131 -10.06 6.26 -0.52
CA ASP A 131 -10.06 7.72 -0.52
C ASP A 131 -9.77 8.25 0.89
N ALA A 132 -8.55 8.76 1.06
CA ALA A 132 -8.07 9.43 2.27
C ALA A 132 -7.67 10.89 2.00
N ILE A 133 -8.30 11.51 1.00
CA ILE A 133 -8.14 12.94 0.67
C ILE A 133 -8.78 13.79 1.76
N ASP A 134 -8.10 14.86 2.17
CA ASP A 134 -8.57 15.84 3.16
C ASP A 134 -9.18 17.10 2.51
N SER A 135 -8.79 17.44 1.28
CA SER A 135 -9.43 18.47 0.46
C SER A 135 -10.84 18.05 0.03
N VAL A 136 -11.86 18.77 0.51
CA VAL A 136 -13.27 18.52 0.17
C VAL A 136 -13.53 18.57 -1.33
N ILE A 137 -12.89 19.50 -2.05
CA ILE A 137 -13.10 19.67 -3.49
C ILE A 137 -12.56 18.47 -4.27
N ALA A 138 -11.34 18.03 -3.97
CA ALA A 138 -10.74 16.87 -4.63
C ALA A 138 -11.43 15.56 -4.22
N LYS A 139 -11.98 15.48 -3.01
CA LYS A 139 -12.73 14.33 -2.51
C LYS A 139 -14.09 14.14 -3.18
N ALA A 140 -14.75 15.23 -3.55
CA ALA A 140 -16.08 15.22 -4.18
C ALA A 140 -16.05 15.04 -5.71
N ALA A 141 -14.84 14.87 -6.27
CA ALA A 141 -14.57 14.67 -7.69
C ALA A 141 -15.20 13.39 -8.27
#